data_AF-G0NC62-F1
#
_entry.id   AF-G0NC62-F1
#
_cell.length_a   1.000
_cell.length_b   1.000
_cell.length_c   1.000
_cell.angle_alpha   90.00
_cell.angle_beta   90.00
_cell.angle_gamma   90.00
#
_symmetry.space_group_name_H-M   'P 1'
#
loop_
_entity.id
_entity.type
_entity.pdbx_description
1 polymer ?
#
loop_
_entity_poly.entity_id
_entity_poly.type
_entity_poly.pdbx_seq_one_letter_code
_entity_poly.pdbx_strand_id
1 'polypeptide(L)'
;MKLLLFLLPAVVYSDFIEDLVNLPTSDTSSCHKEYYKMVSCIEPHKEIIEITLSTLEKDENEIYNIGLANKALQIGRNISKCLGRDVVCEIPKMVLYSLDSADYIGRKLYGDAFHCFVNAKTLEKITHCHRTSTPESEQFEALMTDDNLYKNRTKAIFDCVAHQMYEEPSCTINRIVDLYHAGVASTDVFMKFLRFWKKYPVEWNFDAGKHCDN
;
A
#
# COMPACT_ATOMS: atom_id res chain seq x y z
N MET A 1 -10.41 -3.28 -13.48
CA MET A 1 -10.38 -3.12 -12.02
C MET A 1 -8.92 -3.21 -11.63
N LYS A 2 -8.26 -2.05 -11.51
CA LYS A 2 -6.81 -1.85 -11.38
C LYS A 2 -6.31 -2.52 -10.09
N LEU A 3 -6.05 -3.83 -10.16
CA LEU A 3 -5.66 -4.69 -9.04
C LEU A 3 -4.22 -4.42 -8.56
N LEU A 4 -3.56 -3.43 -9.14
CA LEU A 4 -2.22 -2.88 -8.83
C LEU A 4 -2.15 -2.09 -7.50
N LEU A 5 -3.27 -1.94 -6.79
CA LEU A 5 -3.35 -1.26 -5.49
C LEU A 5 -2.53 -1.91 -4.36
N PHE A 6 -1.97 -3.11 -4.58
CA PHE A 6 -1.42 -3.92 -3.49
C PHE A 6 0.04 -3.64 -3.10
N LEU A 7 0.80 -2.84 -3.86
CA LEU A 7 2.24 -2.67 -3.60
C LEU A 7 2.74 -1.24 -3.57
N LEU A 8 1.88 -0.30 -3.91
CA LEU A 8 2.19 1.12 -3.97
C LEU A 8 0.95 1.85 -3.51
N PRO A 9 0.74 1.99 -2.18
CA PRO A 9 -0.49 2.57 -1.70
C PRO A 9 -0.68 4.04 -2.10
N ALA A 10 0.31 4.66 -2.75
CA ALA A 10 0.22 6.02 -3.27
C ALA A 10 0.53 6.14 -4.77
N VAL A 11 0.90 5.08 -5.50
CA VAL A 11 1.67 5.29 -6.73
C VAL A 11 1.04 4.74 -8.02
N VAL A 12 -0.20 4.23 -8.00
CA VAL A 12 -0.91 3.79 -9.23
C VAL A 12 -1.80 4.88 -9.82
N TYR A 13 -1.35 6.13 -9.76
CA TYR A 13 -1.90 7.22 -10.54
C TYR A 13 -0.74 7.85 -11.31
N SER A 14 -0.83 7.82 -12.65
CA SER A 14 0.11 8.46 -13.58
C SER A 14 0.42 9.92 -13.23
N ASP A 15 -0.45 10.55 -12.44
CA ASP A 15 -0.36 11.95 -12.07
C ASP A 15 -0.04 12.15 -10.58
N PHE A 16 0.36 11.14 -9.80
CA PHE A 16 0.54 11.28 -8.33
C PHE A 16 1.42 12.48 -7.94
N ILE A 17 2.51 12.76 -8.67
CA ILE A 17 3.35 13.93 -8.41
C ILE A 17 2.60 15.22 -8.75
N GLU A 18 1.86 15.26 -9.85
CA GLU A 18 1.09 16.43 -10.29
C GLU A 18 -0.12 16.69 -9.38
N ASP A 19 -0.86 15.64 -9.00
CA ASP A 19 -1.91 15.65 -8.00
C ASP A 19 -1.38 16.07 -6.63
N LEU A 20 -0.25 15.52 -6.18
CA LEU A 20 0.38 15.93 -4.92
C LEU A 20 0.81 17.40 -4.97
N VAL A 21 1.26 17.88 -6.14
CA VAL A 21 1.61 19.29 -6.38
C VAL A 21 0.38 20.21 -6.39
N ASN A 22 -0.77 19.68 -6.79
CA ASN A 22 -2.05 20.38 -6.91
C ASN A 22 -2.96 20.21 -5.67
N LEU A 23 -2.56 19.42 -4.66
CA LEU A 23 -3.31 19.28 -3.43
C LEU A 23 -3.39 20.65 -2.71
N PRO A 24 -4.58 21.07 -2.25
CA PRO A 24 -4.72 22.33 -1.54
C PRO A 24 -3.83 22.31 -0.29
N THR A 25 -2.81 23.15 -0.28
CA THR A 25 -2.00 23.38 0.92
C THR A 25 -2.85 24.13 1.93
N SER A 26 -2.84 23.70 3.20
CA SER A 26 -3.49 24.50 4.24
C SER A 26 -2.84 25.89 4.32
N ASP A 27 -3.62 26.92 4.60
CA ASP A 27 -3.19 28.34 4.60
C ASP A 27 -2.12 28.72 5.65
N THR A 28 -1.64 27.77 6.46
CA THR A 28 -0.61 28.07 7.47
C THR A 28 0.79 28.07 6.86
N SER A 29 1.63 29.02 7.29
CA SER A 29 3.03 29.13 6.84
C SER A 29 3.89 27.92 7.23
N SER A 30 3.53 27.21 8.30
CA SER A 30 4.20 25.97 8.71
C SER A 30 3.94 24.83 7.74
N CYS A 31 2.70 24.65 7.27
CA CYS A 31 2.39 23.60 6.32
C CYS A 31 2.94 23.85 4.93
N HIS A 32 3.08 25.12 4.52
CA HIS A 32 3.83 25.44 3.31
C HIS A 32 5.29 24.97 3.39
N LYS A 33 5.97 25.17 4.54
CA LYS A 33 7.36 24.72 4.72
C LYS A 33 7.50 23.20 4.67
N GLU A 34 6.62 22.47 5.37
CA GLU A 34 6.62 21.00 5.34
C GLU A 34 6.35 20.46 3.94
N TYR A 35 5.43 21.09 3.22
CA TYR A 35 5.12 20.76 1.84
C TYR A 35 6.31 20.97 0.91
N TYR A 36 6.97 22.13 0.96
CA TYR A 36 8.18 22.36 0.14
C TYR A 36 9.31 21.38 0.49
N LYS A 37 9.48 21.06 1.78
CA LYS A 37 10.43 20.03 2.20
C LYS A 37 10.09 18.69 1.55
N MET A 38 8.83 18.26 1.62
CA MET A 38 8.35 17.04 0.97
C MET A 38 8.65 17.03 -0.53
N VAL A 39 8.30 18.09 -1.26
CA VAL A 39 8.60 18.22 -2.70
C VAL A 39 10.10 18.11 -2.96
N SER A 40 10.94 18.82 -2.20
CA SER A 40 12.40 18.76 -2.36
C SER A 40 13.00 17.38 -2.08
N CYS A 41 12.34 16.56 -1.24
CA CYS A 41 12.75 15.18 -0.99
C CYS A 41 12.38 14.24 -2.13
N ILE A 42 11.30 14.53 -2.87
CA ILE A 42 10.77 13.70 -3.95
C ILE A 42 11.42 14.04 -5.30
N GLU A 43 11.65 15.33 -5.57
CA GLU A 43 12.14 15.86 -6.85
C GLU A 43 13.38 15.13 -7.40
N PRO A 44 14.42 14.81 -6.60
CA PRO A 44 15.60 14.07 -7.09
C PRO A 44 15.30 12.64 -7.59
N HIS A 45 14.13 12.12 -7.29
CA HIS A 45 13.69 10.77 -7.64
C HIS A 45 12.59 10.74 -8.70
N LYS A 46 12.12 11.91 -9.16
CA LYS A 46 10.96 12.06 -10.05
C LYS A 46 11.03 11.17 -11.29
N GLU A 47 12.13 11.22 -12.04
CA GLU A 47 12.27 10.46 -13.28
C GLU A 47 12.17 8.94 -13.06
N ILE A 48 12.81 8.42 -12.01
CA ILE A 48 12.75 6.98 -11.71
C ILE A 48 11.36 6.58 -11.22
N ILE A 49 10.70 7.45 -10.44
CA ILE A 49 9.31 7.25 -10.02
C ILE A 49 8.43 7.15 -11.28
N GLU A 50 8.46 8.15 -12.16
CA GLU A 50 7.67 8.18 -13.41
C GLU A 50 7.89 6.94 -14.28
N ILE A 51 9.15 6.51 -14.48
CA ILE A 51 9.47 5.29 -15.24
C ILE A 51 8.89 4.04 -14.57
N THR A 52 9.02 3.94 -13.25
CA THR A 52 8.51 2.79 -12.48
C THR A 52 6.99 2.70 -12.60
N LEU A 53 6.30 3.85 -12.54
CA LEU A 53 4.84 3.90 -12.68
C LEU A 53 4.39 3.55 -14.07
N SER A 54 4.99 4.16 -15.09
CA SER A 54 4.65 3.86 -16.47
C SER A 54 4.87 2.38 -16.81
N THR A 55 5.91 1.76 -16.24
CA THR A 55 6.19 0.33 -16.39
C THR A 55 5.09 -0.53 -15.77
N LEU A 56 4.72 -0.25 -14.51
CA LEU A 56 3.68 -0.98 -13.80
C LEU A 56 2.27 -0.78 -14.40
N GLU A 57 1.99 0.39 -14.97
CA GLU A 57 0.73 0.66 -15.67
C GLU A 57 0.59 -0.11 -16.98
N LYS A 58 1.72 -0.36 -17.67
CA LYS A 58 1.76 -1.09 -18.94
C LYS A 58 1.69 -2.61 -18.73
N ASP A 59 2.36 -3.12 -17.69
CA ASP A 59 2.37 -4.54 -17.37
C ASP A 59 2.31 -4.75 -15.85
N GLU A 60 1.15 -5.24 -15.38
CA GLU A 60 0.96 -5.54 -13.97
C GLU A 60 1.86 -6.70 -13.48
N ASN A 61 2.43 -7.51 -14.37
CA ASN A 61 3.36 -8.57 -13.98
C ASN A 61 4.72 -8.04 -13.54
N GLU A 62 5.05 -6.77 -13.82
CA GLU A 62 6.26 -6.11 -13.32
C GLU A 62 6.26 -6.01 -11.79
N ILE A 63 5.13 -6.23 -11.13
CA ILE A 63 5.09 -6.40 -9.68
C ILE A 63 5.89 -7.62 -9.17
N TYR A 64 6.16 -8.59 -10.05
CA TYR A 64 7.02 -9.75 -9.76
C TYR A 64 8.50 -9.47 -10.12
N ASN A 65 8.84 -8.27 -10.58
CA ASN A 65 10.22 -7.88 -10.81
C ASN A 65 10.87 -7.43 -9.50
N ILE A 66 11.53 -8.36 -8.80
CA ILE A 66 12.16 -8.08 -7.50
C ILE A 66 13.21 -6.95 -7.56
N GLY A 67 13.89 -6.78 -8.69
CA GLY A 67 14.87 -5.70 -8.89
C GLY A 67 14.20 -4.33 -8.91
N LEU A 68 13.13 -4.19 -9.69
CA LEU A 68 12.33 -2.98 -9.77
C LEU A 68 11.70 -2.65 -8.40
N ALA A 69 11.08 -3.63 -7.76
CA ALA A 69 10.46 -3.46 -6.44
C ALA A 69 11.48 -3.00 -5.38
N ASN A 70 12.65 -3.65 -5.29
CA ASN A 70 13.68 -3.24 -4.34
C ASN A 70 14.20 -1.83 -4.60
N LYS A 71 14.30 -1.42 -5.86
CA LYS A 71 14.68 -0.04 -6.21
C LYS A 71 13.63 0.97 -5.76
N ALA A 72 12.35 0.68 -6.00
CA ALA A 72 11.24 1.53 -5.55
C ALA A 72 11.23 1.67 -4.01
N LEU A 73 11.40 0.56 -3.27
CA LEU A 73 11.48 0.57 -1.81
C LEU A 73 12.69 1.38 -1.31
N GLN A 74 13.85 1.27 -1.98
CA GLN A 74 15.03 2.07 -1.65
C GLN A 74 14.75 3.57 -1.79
N ILE A 75 14.11 3.98 -2.89
CA ILE A 75 13.72 5.37 -3.12
C ILE A 75 12.74 5.83 -2.05
N GLY A 76 11.72 5.04 -1.73
CA GLY A 76 10.74 5.38 -0.71
C GLY A 76 11.37 5.60 0.67
N ARG A 77 12.33 4.75 1.07
CA ARG A 77 13.10 4.91 2.31
C ARG A 77 13.93 6.20 2.31
N ASN A 78 14.55 6.56 1.17
CA ASN A 78 15.32 7.79 1.05
C ASN A 78 14.43 9.04 1.21
N ILE A 79 13.25 9.03 0.59
CA ILE A 79 12.27 10.11 0.71
C ILE A 79 11.77 10.22 2.15
N SER A 80 11.38 9.09 2.77
CA SER A 80 10.92 9.05 4.18
C SER A 80 11.98 9.59 5.13
N LYS A 81 13.25 9.19 4.95
CA LYS A 81 14.37 9.71 5.73
C LYS A 81 14.60 11.22 5.54
N CYS A 82 14.48 11.71 4.31
CA CYS A 82 14.60 13.15 4.01
C CYS A 82 13.47 13.96 4.65
N LEU A 83 12.23 13.48 4.57
CA LEU A 83 11.05 14.14 5.12
C LEU A 83 11.13 14.22 6.66
N GLY A 84 11.66 13.18 7.30
CA GLY A 84 11.79 13.10 8.76
C GLY A 84 10.48 12.68 9.43
N ARG A 85 10.48 12.62 10.77
CA ARG A 85 9.35 12.12 11.56
C ARG A 85 8.49 13.21 12.20
N ASP A 86 8.97 14.45 12.25
CA ASP A 86 8.31 15.57 12.95
C ASP A 86 7.30 16.32 12.07
N VAL A 87 6.71 15.65 11.07
CA VAL A 87 5.69 16.25 10.19
C VAL A 87 4.36 16.35 10.93
N VAL A 88 3.73 17.52 10.91
CA VAL A 88 2.42 17.72 11.57
C VAL A 88 1.29 17.93 10.57
N CYS A 89 1.59 18.37 9.35
CA CYS A 89 0.61 18.69 8.33
C CYS A 89 0.09 17.43 7.62
N GLU A 90 -1.18 17.47 7.22
CA GLU A 90 -1.92 16.29 6.76
C GLU A 90 -1.31 15.63 5.51
N ILE A 91 -0.99 16.40 4.47
CA ILE A 91 -0.43 15.86 3.23
C ILE A 91 0.97 15.24 3.44
N PRO A 92 1.95 15.93 4.07
CA PRO A 92 3.23 15.31 4.41
C PRO A 92 3.08 14.06 5.30
N LYS A 93 2.16 14.05 6.26
CA LYS A 93 1.86 12.86 7.08
C LYS A 93 1.34 11.71 6.24
N MET A 94 0.41 11.96 5.34
CA MET A 94 -0.13 10.95 4.42
C MET A 94 0.98 10.33 3.55
N VAL A 95 1.88 11.17 3.01
CA VAL A 95 3.03 10.69 2.24
C VAL A 95 3.96 9.84 3.11
N LEU A 96 4.32 10.32 4.30
CA LEU A 96 5.18 9.57 5.21
C LEU A 96 4.58 8.21 5.60
N TYR A 97 3.30 8.20 5.97
CA TYR A 97 2.53 7.00 6.27
C TYR A 97 2.57 5.99 5.11
N SER A 98 2.43 6.48 3.88
CA SER A 98 2.43 5.64 2.68
C SER A 98 3.80 5.03 2.40
N LEU A 99 4.87 5.81 2.61
CA LEU A 99 6.25 5.35 2.44
C LEU A 99 6.62 4.29 3.49
N ASP A 100 6.23 4.50 4.75
CA ASP A 100 6.47 3.52 5.81
C ASP A 100 5.68 2.23 5.60
N SER A 101 4.42 2.36 5.20
CA SER A 101 3.58 1.20 4.89
C SER A 101 4.13 0.43 3.70
N ALA A 102 4.56 1.11 2.63
CA ALA A 102 5.18 0.48 1.48
C ALA A 102 6.49 -0.23 1.86
N ASP A 103 7.32 0.36 2.75
CA ASP A 103 8.51 -0.33 3.25
C ASP A 103 8.16 -1.62 4.00
N TYR A 104 7.17 -1.55 4.90
CA TYR A 104 6.71 -2.72 5.65
C TYR A 104 6.18 -3.82 4.74
N ILE A 105 5.22 -3.49 3.87
CA ILE A 105 4.62 -4.42 2.89
C ILE A 105 5.72 -5.01 2.01
N GLY A 106 6.60 -4.16 1.48
CA GLY A 106 7.65 -4.55 0.57
C GLY A 106 8.66 -5.52 1.19
N ARG A 107 9.07 -5.30 2.44
CA ARG A 107 9.96 -6.23 3.15
C ARG A 107 9.35 -7.60 3.36
N LYS A 108 8.04 -7.66 3.60
CA LYS A 108 7.30 -8.91 3.78
C LYS A 108 7.14 -9.65 2.46
N LEU A 109 6.73 -8.93 1.41
CA LEU A 109 6.45 -9.52 0.11
C LEU A 109 7.71 -9.88 -0.69
N TYR A 110 8.67 -8.96 -0.76
CA TYR A 110 9.89 -9.09 -1.56
C TYR A 110 11.09 -9.62 -0.77
N GLY A 111 10.88 -9.97 0.50
CA GLY A 111 11.82 -10.71 1.32
C GLY A 111 11.66 -12.22 1.16
N ASP A 112 11.67 -12.94 2.27
CA ASP A 112 11.66 -14.41 2.29
C ASP A 112 10.41 -15.04 1.66
N ALA A 113 9.30 -14.30 1.60
CA ALA A 113 8.05 -14.78 1.03
C ALA A 113 7.94 -14.61 -0.49
N PHE A 114 8.91 -13.97 -1.15
CA PHE A 114 8.80 -13.62 -2.58
C PHE A 114 8.56 -14.83 -3.49
N HIS A 115 9.25 -15.95 -3.25
CA HIS A 115 9.03 -17.15 -4.06
C HIS A 115 7.64 -17.76 -3.86
N CYS A 116 7.12 -17.75 -2.62
CA CYS A 116 5.74 -18.13 -2.36
C CYS A 116 4.78 -17.17 -3.09
N PHE A 117 5.03 -15.87 -3.02
CA PHE A 117 4.20 -14.85 -3.65
C PHE A 117 4.01 -15.09 -5.16
N VAL A 118 5.12 -15.33 -5.87
CA VAL A 118 5.16 -15.59 -7.31
C VAL A 118 4.54 -16.94 -7.66
N ASN A 119 5.04 -18.02 -7.04
CA ASN A 119 4.66 -19.38 -7.44
C ASN A 119 3.21 -19.68 -7.08
N ALA A 120 2.73 -19.17 -5.95
CA ALA A 120 1.32 -19.29 -5.57
C ALA A 120 0.40 -18.39 -6.41
N LYS A 121 0.93 -17.58 -7.33
CA LYS A 121 0.14 -16.63 -8.15
C LYS A 121 -0.81 -15.82 -7.28
N THR A 122 -0.24 -15.22 -6.22
CA THR A 122 -1.01 -14.67 -5.10
C THR A 122 -2.10 -13.68 -5.54
N LEU A 123 -1.83 -12.85 -6.56
CA LEU A 123 -2.82 -11.92 -7.10
C LEU A 123 -4.07 -12.61 -7.70
N GLU A 124 -3.87 -13.74 -8.39
CA GLU A 124 -4.98 -14.54 -8.94
C GLU A 124 -5.84 -15.09 -7.79
N LYS A 125 -5.20 -15.60 -6.74
CA LYS A 125 -5.87 -16.13 -5.54
C LYS A 125 -6.64 -15.03 -4.79
N ILE A 126 -6.06 -13.84 -4.60
CA ILE A 126 -6.74 -12.68 -3.99
C ILE A 126 -8.00 -12.33 -4.78
N THR A 127 -7.90 -12.25 -6.12
CA THR A 127 -9.04 -11.93 -6.98
C THR A 127 -10.16 -12.96 -6.83
N HIS A 128 -9.80 -14.24 -6.81
CA HIS A 128 -10.74 -15.32 -6.61
C HIS A 128 -11.41 -15.25 -5.22
N CYS A 129 -10.61 -15.16 -4.16
CA CYS A 129 -11.09 -15.08 -2.77
C CYS A 129 -11.93 -13.84 -2.48
N HIS A 130 -11.65 -12.71 -3.13
CA HIS A 130 -12.51 -11.53 -3.06
C HIS A 130 -13.89 -11.81 -3.66
N ARG A 131 -13.99 -12.44 -4.83
CA ARG A 131 -15.27 -12.73 -5.49
C ARG A 131 -16.12 -13.75 -4.74
N THR A 132 -15.51 -14.80 -4.19
CA THR A 132 -16.22 -15.80 -3.38
C THR A 132 -16.51 -15.28 -1.97
N SER A 133 -15.62 -14.41 -1.51
CA SER A 133 -15.69 -13.59 -0.32
C SER A 133 -17.00 -12.81 -0.20
N THR A 134 -17.23 -11.95 -1.20
CA THR A 134 -18.00 -10.71 -1.08
C THR A 134 -19.42 -10.89 -1.60
N PRO A 135 -20.45 -10.72 -0.74
CA PRO A 135 -21.84 -10.70 -1.20
C PRO A 135 -22.08 -9.57 -2.21
N GLU A 136 -22.79 -9.85 -3.30
CA GLU A 136 -23.12 -8.84 -4.34
C GLU A 136 -23.92 -7.63 -3.81
N SER A 137 -24.56 -7.75 -2.64
CA SER A 137 -25.43 -6.73 -2.05
C SER A 137 -24.76 -5.82 -1.01
N GLU A 138 -23.46 -6.01 -0.72
CA GLU A 138 -22.77 -5.18 0.27
C GLU A 138 -22.55 -3.75 -0.25
N GLN A 139 -23.05 -2.78 0.52
CA GLN A 139 -22.85 -1.37 0.22
C GLN A 139 -21.43 -0.98 0.62
N PHE A 140 -20.64 -0.59 -0.38
CA PHE A 140 -19.27 -0.10 -0.19
C PHE A 140 -19.14 0.95 0.92
N GLU A 141 -20.14 1.82 1.11
CA GLU A 141 -20.18 2.83 2.19
C GLU A 141 -20.19 2.23 3.61
N ALA A 142 -20.73 1.02 3.80
CA ALA A 142 -20.70 0.34 5.09
C ALA A 142 -19.27 -0.06 5.47
N LEU A 143 -18.44 -0.50 4.51
CA LEU A 143 -17.02 -0.80 4.75
C LEU A 143 -16.20 0.45 5.13
N MET A 144 -16.66 1.63 4.69
CA MET A 144 -16.00 2.90 5.00
C MET A 144 -16.24 3.36 6.43
N THR A 145 -17.35 2.95 7.05
CA THR A 145 -17.83 3.45 8.35
C THR A 145 -17.84 2.40 9.46
N ASP A 146 -17.93 1.12 9.12
CA ASP A 146 -17.90 0.00 10.07
C ASP A 146 -16.54 -0.72 10.02
N ASP A 147 -15.69 -0.42 10.99
CA ASP A 147 -14.36 -1.04 11.12
C ASP A 147 -14.43 -2.55 11.40
N ASN A 148 -15.48 -3.03 12.07
CA ASN A 148 -15.62 -4.46 12.36
C ASN A 148 -16.02 -5.22 11.09
N LEU A 149 -16.96 -4.68 10.32
CA LEU A 149 -17.33 -5.22 9.02
C LEU A 149 -16.10 -5.28 8.11
N TYR A 150 -15.35 -4.18 8.00
CA TYR A 150 -14.12 -4.13 7.23
C TYR A 150 -13.08 -5.16 7.69
N LYS A 151 -12.79 -5.25 8.99
CA LYS A 151 -11.81 -6.22 9.52
C LYS A 151 -12.23 -7.67 9.25
N ASN A 152 -13.50 -8.01 9.48
CA ASN A 152 -14.03 -9.34 9.23
C ASN A 152 -13.95 -9.71 7.73
N ARG A 153 -14.25 -8.74 6.86
CA ARG A 153 -14.16 -8.86 5.41
C ARG A 153 -12.73 -9.16 4.96
N THR A 154 -11.80 -8.32 5.39
CA THR A 154 -10.37 -8.44 5.08
C THR A 154 -9.82 -9.77 5.59
N LYS A 155 -10.17 -10.15 6.82
CA LYS A 155 -9.79 -11.44 7.41
C LYS A 155 -10.29 -12.60 6.55
N ALA A 156 -11.56 -12.62 6.16
CA ALA A 156 -12.14 -13.71 5.37
C ALA A 156 -11.43 -13.89 4.01
N ILE A 157 -11.09 -12.78 3.34
CA ILE A 157 -10.35 -12.81 2.07
C ILE A 157 -8.96 -13.41 2.28
N PHE A 158 -8.20 -12.94 3.27
CA PHE A 158 -6.82 -13.39 3.47
C PHE A 158 -6.73 -14.79 4.10
N ASP A 159 -7.71 -15.22 4.89
CA ASP A 159 -7.86 -16.61 5.34
C ASP A 159 -8.07 -17.54 4.13
N CYS A 160 -8.92 -17.16 3.17
CA CYS A 160 -9.13 -17.89 1.93
C CYS A 160 -7.83 -17.99 1.11
N VAL A 161 -7.11 -16.88 0.96
CA VAL A 161 -5.84 -16.85 0.20
C VAL A 161 -4.80 -17.75 0.87
N ALA A 162 -4.63 -17.63 2.19
CA ALA A 162 -3.71 -18.47 2.97
C ALA A 162 -4.06 -19.96 2.83
N HIS A 163 -5.35 -20.31 2.87
CA HIS A 163 -5.78 -21.69 2.69
C HIS A 163 -5.35 -22.25 1.32
N GLN A 164 -5.53 -21.45 0.26
CA GLN A 164 -5.11 -21.82 -1.09
C GLN A 164 -3.58 -21.85 -1.29
N MET A 165 -2.79 -21.30 -0.37
CA MET A 165 -1.32 -21.31 -0.44
C MET A 165 -0.69 -22.55 0.21
N TYR A 166 -1.41 -23.28 1.06
CA TYR A 166 -0.86 -24.49 1.71
C TYR A 166 -0.51 -25.61 0.72
N GLU A 167 -1.12 -25.59 -0.47
CA GLU A 167 -0.86 -26.56 -1.54
C GLU A 167 0.43 -26.25 -2.32
N GLU A 168 1.00 -25.04 -2.15
CA GLU A 168 2.16 -24.58 -2.91
C GLU A 168 3.47 -24.89 -2.16
N PRO A 169 4.37 -25.73 -2.71
CA PRO A 169 5.59 -26.15 -2.01
C PRO A 169 6.51 -25.01 -1.59
N SER A 170 6.49 -23.89 -2.31
CA SER A 170 7.29 -22.71 -1.97
C SER A 170 6.74 -21.90 -0.78
N CYS A 171 5.52 -22.18 -0.32
CA CYS A 171 4.82 -21.48 0.74
C CYS A 171 4.92 -22.21 2.09
N THR A 172 5.94 -21.89 2.88
CA THR A 172 5.99 -22.30 4.29
C THR A 172 5.02 -21.46 5.12
N ILE A 173 4.64 -21.94 6.32
CA ILE A 173 3.75 -21.20 7.23
C ILE A 173 4.25 -19.76 7.45
N ASN A 174 5.54 -19.58 7.71
CA ASN A 174 6.10 -18.24 7.93
C ASN A 174 5.96 -17.33 6.70
N ARG A 175 6.15 -17.87 5.49
CA ARG A 175 5.97 -17.11 4.24
C ARG A 175 4.52 -16.73 4.02
N ILE A 176 3.59 -17.63 4.32
CA ILE A 176 2.14 -17.36 4.25
C ILE A 176 1.77 -16.25 5.23
N VAL A 177 2.27 -16.30 6.47
CA VAL A 177 2.07 -15.26 7.48
C VAL A 177 2.62 -13.91 7.02
N ASP A 178 3.82 -13.88 6.44
CA ASP A 178 4.38 -12.64 5.89
C ASP A 178 3.51 -12.05 4.76
N LEU A 179 2.99 -12.88 3.84
CA LEU A 179 2.07 -12.43 2.80
C LEU A 179 0.72 -11.98 3.34
N TYR A 180 0.22 -12.64 4.39
CA TYR A 180 -0.99 -12.25 5.09
C TYR A 180 -0.83 -10.85 5.70
N HIS A 181 0.26 -10.62 6.44
CA HIS A 181 0.56 -9.32 7.03
C HIS A 181 0.74 -8.23 5.98
N ALA A 182 1.42 -8.54 4.88
CA ALA A 182 1.57 -7.62 3.74
C ALA A 182 0.20 -7.26 3.15
N GLY A 183 -0.64 -8.27 2.89
CA GLY A 183 -1.96 -8.06 2.31
C GLY A 183 -2.92 -7.25 3.19
N VAL A 184 -2.97 -7.55 4.49
CA VAL A 184 -3.76 -6.77 5.45
C VAL A 184 -3.28 -5.33 5.51
N ALA A 185 -1.96 -5.10 5.60
CA ALA A 185 -1.39 -3.75 5.59
C ALA A 185 -1.71 -3.00 4.29
N SER A 186 -1.59 -3.64 3.12
CA SER A 186 -1.96 -3.03 1.83
C SER A 186 -3.43 -2.61 1.81
N THR A 187 -4.32 -3.46 2.32
CA THR A 187 -5.76 -3.17 2.35
C THR A 187 -6.08 -2.03 3.31
N ASP A 188 -5.42 -1.98 4.47
CA ASP A 188 -5.57 -0.89 5.45
C ASP A 188 -5.16 0.45 4.86
N VAL A 189 -4.05 0.49 4.12
CA VAL A 189 -3.62 1.74 3.48
C VAL A 189 -4.62 2.15 2.39
N PHE A 190 -5.06 1.22 1.54
CA PHE A 190 -6.06 1.51 0.52
C PHE A 190 -7.33 2.10 1.13
N MET A 191 -7.86 1.49 2.20
CA MET A 191 -9.06 2.00 2.87
C MET A 191 -8.85 3.37 3.50
N LYS A 192 -7.68 3.64 4.11
CA LYS A 192 -7.37 4.98 4.62
C LYS A 192 -7.35 6.02 3.50
N PHE A 193 -6.74 5.72 2.37
CA PHE A 193 -6.75 6.63 1.21
C PHE A 193 -8.17 6.88 0.70
N LEU A 194 -8.98 5.84 0.55
CA LEU A 194 -10.38 6.00 0.16
C LEU A 194 -11.15 6.87 1.16
N ARG A 195 -10.94 6.67 2.47
CA ARG A 195 -11.61 7.44 3.53
C ARG A 195 -11.23 8.92 3.41
N PHE A 196 -9.95 9.19 3.22
CA PHE A 196 -9.43 10.54 2.99
C PHE A 196 -10.06 11.22 1.77
N TRP A 197 -10.06 10.55 0.61
CA TRP A 197 -10.67 11.09 -0.62
C TRP A 197 -12.18 11.34 -0.48
N LYS A 198 -12.86 10.52 0.31
CA LYS A 198 -14.28 10.65 0.65
C LYS A 198 -14.53 11.61 1.83
N LYS A 199 -13.49 12.27 2.35
CA LYS A 199 -13.55 13.23 3.46
C LYS A 199 -14.02 12.63 4.79
N TYR A 200 -13.87 11.33 4.97
CA TYR A 200 -13.98 10.70 6.29
C TYR A 200 -12.70 10.99 7.10
N PRO A 201 -12.79 11.08 8.44
CA PRO A 201 -11.62 11.26 9.30
C PRO A 201 -10.59 10.13 9.13
N VAL A 202 -9.31 10.48 9.01
CA VAL A 202 -8.21 9.51 8.91
C VAL A 202 -7.05 9.93 9.80
N GLU A 203 -6.48 8.97 10.51
CA GLU A 203 -5.21 9.15 11.22
C GLU A 203 -4.05 8.54 10.44
N TRP A 204 -3.06 9.38 10.14
CA TRP A 204 -1.86 9.04 9.38
C TRP A 204 -0.69 8.60 10.27
N ASN A 205 -0.98 7.69 11.21
CA ASN A 205 0.02 7.07 12.07
C ASN A 205 0.23 5.62 11.61
N PHE A 206 1.47 5.28 11.27
CA PHE A 206 1.85 3.92 10.92
C PHE A 206 2.27 3.17 12.18
N ASP A 207 1.74 1.96 12.36
CA ASP A 207 2.09 1.05 13.44
C ASP A 207 2.17 -0.37 12.87
N ALA A 208 3.39 -0.91 12.81
CA ALA A 208 3.64 -2.27 12.33
C ALA A 208 3.08 -3.33 13.30
N GLY A 209 3.00 -3.05 14.60
CA GLY A 209 2.51 -3.98 15.62
C GLY A 209 1.05 -4.35 15.40
N LYS A 210 0.23 -3.41 14.91
CA LYS A 210 -1.16 -3.64 14.51
C LYS A 210 -1.34 -4.78 13.49
N HIS A 211 -0.30 -5.08 12.72
CA HIS A 211 -0.31 -6.11 11.69
C HIS A 211 0.36 -7.42 12.14
N CYS A 212 0.85 -7.51 13.38
CA CYS A 212 1.58 -8.67 13.90
C CYS A 212 0.78 -9.52 14.91
N ASP A 213 -0.32 -9.00 15.46
CA ASP A 213 -1.04 -9.60 16.60
C ASP A 213 -2.37 -10.32 16.22
N ASN A 214 -2.43 -10.96 15.04
CA ASN A 214 -3.60 -11.76 14.64
C ASN A 214 -3.29 -13.25 14.50
#